data_AF-A0A5D8Z5Z8-F1
#
_entry.id   AF-A0A5D8Z5Z8-F1
#
_cell.length_a   1.000
_cell.length_b   1.000
_cell.length_c   1.000
_cell.angle_alpha   90.00
_cell.angle_beta   90.00
_cell.angle_gamma   90.00
#
_symmetry.space_group_name_H-M   'P 1'
#
loop_
_entity.id
_entity.type
_entity.pdbx_description
1 polymer ?
#
loop_
_entity_poly.entity_id
_entity_poly.type
_entity_poly.pdbx_seq_one_letter_code
_entity_poly.pdbx_strand_id
1 'polypeptide(L)'
;MALAAPARAQSPEPPRQVEFYFDADAATVRPVLELKDPSPGAIDRLSRLVERKPDATLEAAQLAHYAMKGGQPAVGRDLYSHVLSRIDLTSALWKPVKWNYGWDLYRSGDAMGALQQWTDLANRGGSASWVPPTLALALWKVGRRDEAVRWYAAAVRTEPTQWSGASQFAQQLPQWHDDERATLADVQAAWAANPPRWP
;
A
#
# COMPACT_ATOMS: atom_id res chain seq x y z
N MET A 1 -37.29 -20.84 7.36
CA MET A 1 -35.81 -20.76 7.26
C MET A 1 -35.49 -19.63 6.31
N ALA A 2 -34.96 -18.51 6.82
CA ALA A 2 -34.51 -17.40 5.98
C ALA A 2 -33.05 -17.65 5.59
N LEU A 3 -32.79 -17.77 4.30
CA LEU A 3 -31.44 -17.88 3.74
C LEU A 3 -30.78 -16.50 3.83
N ALA A 4 -29.78 -16.35 4.68
CA ALA A 4 -28.92 -15.18 4.71
C ALA A 4 -28.09 -15.15 3.42
N ALA A 5 -28.32 -14.14 2.57
CA ALA A 5 -27.48 -13.89 1.41
C ALA A 5 -26.07 -13.47 1.89
N PRO A 6 -24.99 -13.97 1.26
CA PRO A 6 -23.65 -13.53 1.62
C PRO A 6 -23.51 -12.06 1.26
N ALA A 7 -23.08 -11.24 2.22
CA ALA A 7 -22.67 -9.87 1.96
C ALA A 7 -21.50 -9.90 0.96
N ARG A 8 -21.75 -9.50 -0.28
CA ARG A 8 -20.69 -9.16 -1.23
C ARG A 8 -19.94 -7.98 -0.62
N ALA A 9 -18.74 -8.23 -0.09
CA ALA A 9 -17.82 -7.15 0.24
C ALA A 9 -17.64 -6.31 -1.03
N GLN A 10 -18.11 -5.05 -0.99
CA GLN A 10 -17.93 -4.12 -2.09
C GLN A 10 -16.43 -3.84 -2.20
N SER A 11 -15.84 -4.08 -3.37
CA SER A 11 -14.45 -3.73 -3.61
C SER A 11 -14.28 -2.22 -3.47
N PRO A 12 -13.21 -1.73 -2.83
CA PRO A 12 -12.99 -0.30 -2.66
C PRO A 12 -12.94 0.39 -4.01
N GLU A 13 -13.69 1.49 -4.15
CA GLU A 13 -13.65 2.34 -5.33
C GLU A 13 -12.47 3.31 -5.19
N PRO A 14 -11.52 3.31 -6.14
CA PRO A 14 -10.38 4.21 -6.05
C PRO A 14 -10.85 5.68 -6.22
N PRO A 15 -10.13 6.67 -5.65
CA PRO A 15 -10.50 8.08 -5.79
C PRO A 15 -10.54 8.53 -7.25
N ARG A 16 -11.08 9.73 -7.49
CA ARG A 16 -10.85 10.40 -8.77
C ARG A 16 -9.35 10.68 -8.93
N GLN A 17 -8.84 10.41 -10.13
CA GLN A 17 -7.45 10.67 -10.49
C GLN A 17 -7.18 12.19 -10.47
N VAL A 18 -6.12 12.58 -9.77
CA VAL A 18 -5.54 13.92 -9.89
C VAL A 18 -4.36 13.81 -10.85
N GLU A 19 -4.20 14.81 -11.71
CA GLU A 19 -3.18 14.82 -12.76
C GLU A 19 -2.43 16.16 -12.76
N PHE A 20 -1.27 16.18 -13.43
CA PHE A 20 -0.44 17.36 -13.71
C PHE A 20 0.41 17.90 -12.55
N TYR A 21 0.13 17.51 -11.31
CA TYR A 21 0.97 17.82 -10.17
C TYR A 21 0.95 16.67 -9.16
N PHE A 22 2.15 16.20 -8.78
CA PHE A 22 2.30 15.31 -7.65
C PHE A 22 3.16 15.91 -6.54
N ASP A 23 2.75 15.68 -5.30
CA ASP A 23 3.56 15.92 -4.11
C ASP A 23 4.18 14.61 -3.62
N ALA A 24 5.35 14.68 -2.99
CA ALA A 24 6.07 13.48 -2.55
C ALA A 24 5.40 12.76 -1.36
N ASP A 25 4.46 13.41 -0.65
CA ASP A 25 3.78 12.91 0.55
C ASP A 25 4.72 12.19 1.53
N ALA A 26 5.86 12.83 1.84
CA ALA A 26 6.93 12.26 2.66
C ALA A 26 6.46 11.79 4.05
N ALA A 27 5.36 12.34 4.56
CA ALA A 27 4.75 11.91 5.81
C ALA A 27 4.16 10.50 5.74
N THR A 28 3.62 10.10 4.59
CA THR A 28 3.04 8.76 4.35
C THR A 28 4.11 7.72 4.10
N VAL A 29 5.09 8.01 3.24
CA VAL A 29 6.10 7.03 2.81
C VAL A 29 7.26 6.85 3.80
N ARG A 30 7.21 7.52 4.95
CA ARG A 30 8.27 7.46 5.98
C ARG A 30 8.43 6.03 6.53
N PRO A 31 9.65 5.47 6.63
CA PRO A 31 9.90 4.11 7.08
C PRO A 31 9.85 3.98 8.61
N VAL A 32 8.70 4.32 9.21
CA VAL A 32 8.53 4.33 10.68
C VAL A 32 8.51 2.92 11.30
N LEU A 33 8.22 1.89 10.49
CA LEU A 33 8.08 0.52 10.97
C LEU A 33 9.38 -0.29 10.90
N GLU A 34 10.43 0.25 10.28
CA GLU A 34 11.71 -0.43 10.18
C GLU A 34 12.53 -0.29 11.48
N LEU A 35 13.01 -1.42 11.99
CA LEU A 35 13.95 -1.47 13.10
C LEU A 35 15.38 -1.26 12.58
N LYS A 36 16.20 -0.58 13.38
CA LYS A 36 17.64 -0.44 13.11
C LYS A 36 18.36 -1.80 13.06
N ASP A 37 17.93 -2.73 13.92
CA ASP A 37 18.39 -4.12 13.95
C ASP A 37 17.15 -5.03 14.03
N PRO A 38 16.73 -5.66 12.91
CA PRO A 38 15.60 -6.59 12.88
C PRO A 38 16.01 -8.03 13.24
N SER A 39 16.95 -8.21 14.18
CA SER A 39 17.33 -9.53 14.66
C SER A 39 16.16 -10.23 15.39
N PRO A 40 16.09 -11.58 15.39
CA PRO A 40 15.07 -12.31 16.13
C PRO A 40 14.98 -11.91 17.61
N GLY A 41 16.12 -11.64 18.25
CA GLY A 41 16.16 -11.16 19.64
C GLY A 41 15.67 -9.71 19.82
N ALA A 42 15.76 -8.86 18.79
CA ALA A 42 15.14 -7.54 18.81
C ALA A 42 13.62 -7.63 18.69
N ILE A 43 13.11 -8.49 17.81
CA ILE A 43 11.67 -8.74 17.63
C ILE A 43 11.05 -9.35 18.89
N ASP A 44 11.74 -10.29 19.54
CA ASP A 44 11.30 -10.88 20.81
C ASP A 44 11.25 -9.84 21.96
N ARG A 45 12.23 -8.93 22.01
CA ARG A 45 12.18 -7.78 22.94
C ARG A 45 11.04 -6.83 22.63
N LEU A 46 10.73 -6.61 21.35
CA LEU A 46 9.60 -5.80 20.90
C LEU A 46 8.26 -6.43 21.34
N SER A 47 8.09 -7.74 21.18
CA SER A 47 6.90 -8.47 21.67
C SER A 47 6.69 -8.26 23.16
N ARG A 48 7.72 -8.51 23.97
CA ARG A 48 7.66 -8.29 25.43
C ARG A 48 7.40 -6.83 25.82
N LEU A 49 7.77 -5.86 24.98
CA LEU A 49 7.47 -4.46 25.22
C LEU A 49 5.97 -4.20 25.02
N VAL A 50 5.41 -4.64 23.89
CA VAL A 50 4.00 -4.49 23.55
C VAL A 50 3.10 -5.20 24.57
N GLU A 51 3.49 -6.39 25.02
CA GLU A 51 2.77 -7.12 26.08
C GLU A 51 2.70 -6.34 27.40
N ARG A 52 3.80 -5.67 27.78
CA ARG A 52 3.89 -4.89 29.03
C ARG A 52 3.27 -3.50 28.92
N LYS A 53 3.23 -2.94 27.71
CA LYS A 53 2.75 -1.59 27.42
C LYS A 53 1.75 -1.63 26.26
N PRO A 54 0.47 -1.91 26.54
CA PRO A 54 -0.57 -2.00 25.51
C PRO A 54 -0.84 -0.68 24.76
N ASP A 55 -0.31 0.45 25.26
CA ASP A 55 -0.40 1.76 24.64
C ASP A 55 0.79 2.10 23.72
N ALA A 56 1.82 1.24 23.66
CA ALA A 56 3.00 1.38 22.80
C ALA A 56 2.66 1.16 21.32
N THR A 57 2.01 2.16 20.74
CA THR A 57 1.31 2.07 19.46
C THR A 57 2.27 1.92 18.27
N LEU A 58 3.41 2.63 18.29
CA LEU A 58 4.43 2.49 17.24
C LEU A 58 5.07 1.11 17.30
N GLU A 59 5.41 0.65 18.49
CA GLU A 59 6.03 -0.65 18.74
C GLU A 59 5.09 -1.80 18.35
N ALA A 60 3.79 -1.67 18.64
CA ALA A 60 2.78 -2.62 18.18
C ALA A 60 2.67 -2.66 16.65
N ALA A 61 2.77 -1.50 15.97
CA ALA A 61 2.78 -1.44 14.51
C ALA A 61 4.06 -2.06 13.91
N GLN A 62 5.21 -1.82 14.54
CA GLN A 62 6.47 -2.47 14.17
C GLN A 62 6.36 -3.98 14.34
N LEU A 63 5.82 -4.45 15.47
CA LEU A 63 5.62 -5.88 15.70
C LEU A 63 4.68 -6.49 14.65
N ALA A 64 3.62 -5.78 14.28
CA ALA A 64 2.70 -6.18 13.21
C ALA A 64 3.44 -6.38 11.88
N HIS A 65 4.27 -5.40 11.49
CA HIS A 65 5.08 -5.44 10.28
C HIS A 65 6.02 -6.66 10.26
N TYR A 66 6.76 -6.90 11.35
CA TYR A 66 7.67 -8.05 11.44
C TYR A 66 6.93 -9.40 11.54
N ALA A 67 5.73 -9.44 12.12
CA ALA A 67 4.88 -10.62 12.09
C ALA A 67 4.43 -10.96 10.66
N MET A 68 3.97 -9.96 9.88
CA MET A 68 3.61 -10.16 8.47
C MET A 68 4.82 -10.64 7.64
N LYS A 69 5.96 -9.97 7.78
CA LYS A 69 7.22 -10.31 7.10
C LYS A 69 7.74 -11.70 7.49
N GLY A 70 7.51 -12.11 8.73
CA GLY A 70 7.88 -13.42 9.27
C GLY A 70 6.90 -14.55 8.92
N GLY A 71 5.90 -14.32 8.05
CA GLY A 71 4.95 -15.33 7.64
C GLY A 71 3.82 -15.61 8.63
N GLN A 72 3.54 -14.67 9.54
CA GLN A 72 2.44 -14.73 10.51
C GLN A 72 1.36 -13.68 10.20
N PRO A 73 0.68 -13.76 9.05
CA PRO A 73 -0.20 -12.69 8.60
C PRO A 73 -1.44 -12.48 9.47
N ALA A 74 -1.93 -13.53 10.15
CA ALA A 74 -3.05 -13.38 11.08
C ALA A 74 -2.67 -12.50 12.28
N VAL A 75 -1.53 -12.80 12.92
CA VAL A 75 -0.99 -12.03 14.05
C VAL A 75 -0.72 -10.59 13.64
N GLY A 76 -0.09 -10.39 12.46
CA GLY A 76 0.17 -9.06 11.94
C GLY A 76 -1.10 -8.23 11.73
N ARG A 77 -2.14 -8.82 11.13
CA ARG A 77 -3.44 -8.15 10.92
C ARG A 77 -4.13 -7.77 12.23
N ASP A 78 -4.08 -8.64 13.23
CA ASP A 78 -4.68 -8.37 14.55
C ASP A 78 -3.97 -7.20 15.24
N LEU A 79 -2.62 -7.17 15.20
CA LEU A 79 -1.82 -6.08 15.73
C LEU A 79 -2.06 -4.76 14.99
N TYR A 80 -2.11 -4.77 13.65
CA TYR A 80 -2.45 -3.59 12.87
C TYR A 80 -3.85 -3.07 13.16
N SER A 81 -4.84 -3.97 13.28
CA SER A 81 -6.22 -3.60 13.62
C SER A 81 -6.29 -2.96 15.01
N HIS A 82 -5.56 -3.52 15.98
CA HIS A 82 -5.43 -2.93 17.31
C HIS A 82 -4.83 -1.53 17.26
N VAL A 83 -3.70 -1.35 16.56
CA VAL A 83 -3.05 -0.04 16.39
C VAL A 83 -4.00 0.97 15.76
N LEU A 84 -4.64 0.62 14.64
CA LEU A 84 -5.54 1.51 13.90
C LEU A 84 -6.83 1.84 14.66
N SER A 85 -7.21 1.04 15.66
CA SER A 85 -8.31 1.38 16.58
C SER A 85 -7.94 2.46 17.61
N ARG A 86 -6.65 2.71 17.83
CA ARG A 86 -6.12 3.63 18.85
C ARG A 86 -5.59 4.94 18.28
N ILE A 87 -5.37 5.01 16.98
CA ILE A 87 -4.93 6.22 16.28
C ILE A 87 -5.99 6.69 15.32
N ASP A 88 -6.17 8.00 15.23
CA ASP A 88 -7.07 8.64 14.29
C ASP A 88 -6.30 9.41 13.21
N LEU A 89 -7.03 10.10 12.35
CA LEU A 89 -6.51 10.90 11.24
C LEU A 89 -5.56 12.03 11.67
N THR A 90 -5.61 12.46 12.94
CA THR A 90 -4.75 13.52 13.48
C THR A 90 -3.40 12.98 13.94
N SER A 91 -3.29 11.67 14.14
CA SER A 91 -2.04 11.02 14.52
C SER A 91 -1.02 11.06 13.38
N ALA A 92 0.19 11.52 13.69
CA ALA A 92 1.33 11.48 12.77
C ALA A 92 1.75 10.04 12.38
N LEU A 93 1.25 9.02 13.08
CA LEU A 93 1.47 7.61 12.75
C LEU A 93 0.42 7.06 11.78
N TRP A 94 -0.76 7.67 11.64
CA TRP A 94 -1.86 7.06 10.90
C TRP A 94 -1.53 6.81 9.44
N LYS A 95 -1.01 7.83 8.74
CA LYS A 95 -0.61 7.72 7.33
C LYS A 95 0.46 6.65 7.10
N PRO A 96 1.63 6.70 7.78
CA PRO A 96 2.69 5.73 7.53
C PRO A 96 2.34 4.31 8.00
N VAL A 97 1.52 4.15 9.06
CA VAL A 97 1.03 2.81 9.46
C VAL A 97 0.14 2.21 8.37
N LYS A 98 -0.85 2.95 7.85
CA LYS A 98 -1.69 2.44 6.76
C LYS A 98 -0.91 2.14 5.48
N TRP A 99 0.09 2.98 5.17
CA TRP A 99 0.93 2.81 3.98
C TRP A 99 1.70 1.49 4.03
N ASN A 100 2.39 1.24 5.14
CA ASN A 100 3.17 0.01 5.34
C ASN A 100 2.25 -1.21 5.50
N TYR A 101 1.10 -1.07 6.15
CA TYR A 101 0.14 -2.17 6.23
C TYR A 101 -0.36 -2.60 4.84
N GLY A 102 -0.60 -1.65 3.93
CA GLY A 102 -0.92 -1.98 2.54
C GLY A 102 0.18 -2.81 1.86
N TRP A 103 1.44 -2.45 2.04
CA TRP A 103 2.57 -3.24 1.51
C TRP A 103 2.66 -4.62 2.13
N ASP A 104 2.49 -4.74 3.45
CA ASP A 104 2.53 -6.03 4.15
C ASP A 104 1.40 -6.94 3.69
N LEU A 105 0.19 -6.40 3.50
CA LEU A 105 -0.94 -7.13 2.93
C LEU A 105 -0.61 -7.62 1.52
N TYR A 106 -0.14 -6.73 0.64
CA TYR A 106 0.21 -7.07 -0.73
C TYR A 106 1.25 -8.20 -0.79
N ARG A 107 2.34 -8.07 0.00
CA ARG A 107 3.44 -9.04 0.06
C ARG A 107 3.05 -10.36 0.71
N SER A 108 2.04 -10.37 1.58
CA SER A 108 1.43 -11.58 2.13
C SER A 108 0.40 -12.25 1.19
N GLY A 109 0.18 -11.68 0.00
CA GLY A 109 -0.76 -12.19 -1.02
C GLY A 109 -2.16 -11.57 -0.97
N ASP A 110 -2.43 -10.63 -0.06
CA ASP A 110 -3.71 -9.97 0.11
C ASP A 110 -3.77 -8.64 -0.65
N ALA A 111 -3.77 -8.72 -1.98
CA ALA A 111 -3.81 -7.54 -2.84
C ALA A 111 -5.12 -6.73 -2.69
N MET A 112 -6.23 -7.37 -2.32
CA MET A 112 -7.50 -6.67 -2.09
C MET A 112 -7.47 -5.85 -0.81
N GLY A 113 -6.95 -6.42 0.29
CA GLY A 113 -6.71 -5.69 1.54
C GLY A 113 -5.74 -4.53 1.33
N ALA A 114 -4.67 -4.74 0.56
CA ALA A 114 -3.72 -3.68 0.20
C ALA A 114 -4.40 -2.53 -0.55
N LEU A 115 -5.19 -2.85 -1.58
CA LEU A 115 -5.96 -1.88 -2.34
C LEU A 115 -6.90 -1.06 -1.44
N GLN A 116 -7.53 -1.68 -0.44
CA GLN A 116 -8.38 -0.99 0.52
C GLN A 116 -7.58 0.03 1.35
N GLN A 117 -6.43 -0.36 1.91
CA GLN A 117 -5.62 0.55 2.73
C GLN A 117 -5.11 1.76 1.91
N TRP A 118 -4.63 1.51 0.69
CA TRP A 118 -4.12 2.57 -0.18
C TRP A 118 -5.22 3.47 -0.73
N THR A 119 -6.39 2.93 -1.05
CA THR A 119 -7.56 3.72 -1.47
C THR A 119 -8.01 4.67 -0.37
N ASP A 120 -8.09 4.19 0.88
CA ASP A 120 -8.44 5.02 2.04
C ASP A 120 -7.46 6.19 2.26
N LEU A 121 -6.17 5.93 2.01
CA LEU A 121 -5.12 6.95 2.09
C LEU A 121 -5.24 7.94 0.92
N ALA A 122 -5.36 7.45 -0.30
CA ALA A 122 -5.43 8.25 -1.52
C ALA A 122 -6.66 9.17 -1.53
N ASN A 123 -7.80 8.71 -1.00
CA ASN A 123 -9.02 9.52 -0.82
C ASN A 123 -8.79 10.81 0.01
N ARG A 124 -7.68 10.88 0.76
CA ARG A 124 -7.32 12.01 1.63
C ARG A 124 -6.04 12.74 1.20
N GLY A 125 -5.37 12.29 0.15
CA GLY A 125 -4.07 12.78 -0.31
C GLY A 125 -3.96 12.74 -1.82
N GLY A 126 -4.96 13.29 -2.53
CA GLY A 126 -5.23 13.02 -3.94
C GLY A 126 -4.09 13.28 -4.93
N SER A 127 -3.10 14.12 -4.58
CA SER A 127 -1.94 14.43 -5.42
C SER A 127 -0.65 13.68 -5.06
N ALA A 128 -0.67 12.71 -4.14
CA ALA A 128 0.57 12.06 -3.74
C ALA A 128 1.18 11.19 -4.87
N SER A 129 2.48 11.33 -5.14
CA SER A 129 3.18 10.67 -6.26
C SER A 129 3.17 9.15 -6.18
N TRP A 130 3.08 8.59 -4.97
CA TRP A 130 2.96 7.15 -4.76
C TRP A 130 1.61 6.59 -5.22
N VAL A 131 0.55 7.41 -5.27
CA VAL A 131 -0.83 6.94 -5.48
C VAL A 131 -1.02 6.24 -6.83
N PRO A 132 -0.73 6.87 -7.98
CA PRO A 132 -0.99 6.22 -9.26
C PRO A 132 -0.25 4.89 -9.48
N PRO A 133 1.08 4.77 -9.27
CA PRO A 133 1.76 3.51 -9.50
C PRO A 133 1.33 2.42 -8.51
N THR A 134 1.07 2.76 -7.24
CA THR A 134 0.66 1.78 -6.24
C THR A 134 -0.77 1.29 -6.44
N LEU A 135 -1.72 2.18 -6.78
CA LEU A 135 -3.08 1.76 -7.12
C LEU A 135 -3.10 0.93 -8.40
N ALA A 136 -2.32 1.31 -9.43
CA ALA A 136 -2.18 0.54 -10.65
C ALA A 136 -1.69 -0.90 -10.37
N LEU A 137 -0.65 -1.03 -9.55
CA LEU A 137 -0.11 -2.33 -9.11
C LEU A 137 -1.20 -3.20 -8.44
N ALA A 138 -1.90 -2.64 -7.45
CA ALA A 138 -2.89 -3.37 -6.67
C ALA A 138 -4.10 -3.78 -7.53
N LEU A 139 -4.62 -2.86 -8.33
CA LEU A 139 -5.73 -3.09 -9.26
C LEU A 139 -5.40 -4.18 -10.28
N TRP A 140 -4.17 -4.18 -10.78
CA TRP A 140 -3.68 -5.23 -11.68
C TRP A 140 -3.71 -6.60 -11.00
N LYS A 141 -3.17 -6.71 -9.77
CA LYS A 141 -3.18 -8.00 -9.04
C LYS A 141 -4.58 -8.52 -8.73
N VAL A 142 -5.55 -7.65 -8.45
CA VAL A 142 -6.94 -8.07 -8.22
C VAL A 142 -7.77 -8.24 -9.51
N GLY A 143 -7.14 -8.14 -10.70
CA GLY A 143 -7.77 -8.38 -11.99
C GLY A 143 -8.55 -7.21 -12.58
N ARG A 144 -8.52 -6.02 -11.96
CA ARG A 144 -9.17 -4.79 -12.44
C ARG A 144 -8.28 -4.07 -13.46
N ARG A 145 -8.01 -4.75 -14.59
CA ARG A 145 -6.99 -4.34 -15.58
C ARG A 145 -7.23 -2.96 -16.18
N ASP A 146 -8.47 -2.66 -16.58
CA ASP A 146 -8.80 -1.37 -17.19
C ASP A 146 -8.57 -0.19 -16.22
N GLU A 147 -8.87 -0.41 -14.94
CA GLU A 147 -8.63 0.60 -13.90
C GLU A 147 -7.15 0.76 -13.60
N ALA A 148 -6.41 -0.36 -13.55
CA ALA A 148 -4.96 -0.32 -13.41
C ALA A 148 -4.30 0.51 -14.53
N VAL A 149 -4.69 0.27 -15.78
CA VAL A 149 -4.20 1.03 -16.94
C VAL A 149 -4.58 2.51 -16.85
N ARG A 150 -5.81 2.83 -16.42
CA ARG A 150 -6.20 4.24 -16.21
C ARG A 150 -5.34 4.91 -15.15
N TRP A 151 -5.07 4.25 -14.02
CA TRP A 151 -4.23 4.81 -12.96
C TRP A 151 -2.79 4.98 -13.40
N TYR A 152 -2.25 4.01 -14.12
CA TYR A 152 -0.93 4.12 -14.70
C TYR A 152 -0.86 5.30 -15.69
N ALA A 153 -1.89 5.48 -16.51
CA ALA A 153 -1.95 6.59 -17.46
C ALA A 153 -1.93 7.97 -16.75
N ALA A 154 -2.54 8.10 -15.57
CA ALA A 154 -2.46 9.33 -14.77
C ALA A 154 -1.01 9.64 -14.33
N ALA A 155 -0.22 8.60 -13.99
CA ALA A 155 1.21 8.75 -13.70
C ALA A 155 1.96 9.27 -14.94
N VAL A 156 1.76 8.63 -16.10
CA VAL A 156 2.43 9.02 -17.36
C VAL A 156 2.08 10.42 -17.79
N ARG A 157 0.82 10.84 -17.65
CA ARG A 157 0.40 12.20 -18.02
C ARG A 157 1.02 13.27 -17.13
N THR A 158 1.25 12.94 -15.87
CA THR A 158 1.81 13.89 -14.90
C THR A 158 3.34 13.95 -14.96
N GLU A 159 4.01 12.80 -15.09
CA GLU A 159 5.49 12.72 -15.15
C GLU A 159 5.93 11.78 -16.29
N PRO A 160 5.78 12.19 -17.57
CA PRO A 160 5.99 11.30 -18.71
C PRO A 160 7.44 10.81 -18.83
N THR A 161 8.42 11.62 -18.42
CA THR A 161 9.83 11.23 -18.42
C THR A 161 10.13 10.11 -17.44
N GLN A 162 9.32 9.98 -16.39
CA GLN A 162 9.46 8.93 -15.40
C GLN A 162 8.72 7.66 -15.82
N TRP A 163 7.46 7.79 -16.25
CA TRP A 163 6.56 6.63 -16.37
C TRP A 163 6.32 6.13 -17.81
N SER A 164 6.86 6.76 -18.85
CA SER A 164 6.59 6.28 -20.24
C SER A 164 7.20 4.91 -20.58
N GLY A 165 8.15 4.41 -19.78
CA GLY A 165 8.79 3.13 -19.99
C GLY A 165 9.27 2.47 -18.69
N ALA A 166 9.45 1.15 -18.73
CA ALA A 166 9.81 0.36 -17.54
C ALA A 166 11.32 0.36 -17.20
N SER A 167 12.19 0.85 -18.09
CA SER A 167 13.66 0.79 -17.91
C SER A 167 14.18 1.56 -16.69
N GLN A 168 13.42 2.56 -16.22
CA GLN A 168 13.79 3.39 -15.08
C GLN A 168 13.20 2.92 -13.74
N PHE A 169 12.35 1.88 -13.73
CA PHE A 169 11.65 1.47 -12.50
C PHE A 169 12.59 1.08 -11.36
N ALA A 170 13.72 0.44 -11.66
CA ALA A 170 14.70 0.09 -10.63
C ALA A 170 15.26 1.34 -9.91
N GLN A 171 15.45 2.44 -10.64
CA GLN A 171 15.94 3.71 -10.09
C GLN A 171 14.83 4.49 -9.38
N GLN A 172 13.61 4.49 -9.92
CA GLN A 172 12.47 5.24 -9.38
C GLN A 172 11.84 4.58 -8.15
N LEU A 173 11.88 3.25 -8.10
CA LEU A 173 11.22 2.43 -7.08
C LEU A 173 12.24 1.51 -6.39
N PRO A 174 13.33 2.06 -5.80
CA PRO A 174 14.40 1.25 -5.24
C PRO A 174 13.95 0.38 -4.06
N GLN A 175 12.90 0.80 -3.34
CA GLN A 175 12.31 0.07 -2.21
C GLN A 175 11.27 -0.99 -2.61
N TRP A 176 10.88 -1.04 -3.89
CA TRP A 176 10.00 -2.10 -4.39
C TRP A 176 10.81 -3.37 -4.65
N HIS A 177 10.17 -4.53 -4.54
CA HIS A 177 10.75 -5.80 -4.91
C HIS A 177 10.75 -5.98 -6.45
N ASP A 178 11.56 -6.92 -6.95
CA ASP A 178 11.66 -7.18 -8.39
C ASP A 178 10.33 -7.65 -9.00
N ASP A 179 9.56 -8.47 -8.28
CA ASP A 179 8.25 -8.96 -8.70
C ASP A 179 7.18 -7.86 -8.71
N GLU A 180 7.27 -6.92 -7.77
CA GLU A 180 6.43 -5.71 -7.72
C GLU A 180 6.69 -4.83 -8.94
N ARG A 181 7.97 -4.57 -9.26
CA ARG A 181 8.36 -3.82 -10.48
C ARG A 181 7.97 -4.55 -11.76
N ALA A 182 8.15 -5.86 -11.82
CA ALA A 182 7.73 -6.67 -12.97
C ALA A 182 6.22 -6.59 -13.19
N THR A 183 5.44 -6.66 -12.10
CA THR A 183 3.98 -6.48 -12.17
C THR A 183 3.61 -5.09 -12.70
N LEU A 184 4.29 -4.03 -12.25
CA LEU A 184 4.05 -2.68 -12.77
C LEU A 184 4.47 -2.56 -14.25
N ALA A 185 5.50 -3.29 -14.69
CA ALA A 185 5.92 -3.33 -16.09
C ALA A 185 4.85 -4.00 -16.98
N ASP A 186 4.15 -5.02 -16.48
CA ASP A 186 2.99 -5.59 -17.18
C ASP A 186 1.87 -4.53 -17.37
N VAL A 187 1.61 -3.71 -16.35
CA VAL A 187 0.64 -2.60 -16.44
C VAL A 187 1.11 -1.58 -17.49
N GLN A 188 2.39 -1.21 -17.47
CA GLN A 188 2.98 -0.28 -18.42
C GLN A 188 2.86 -0.82 -19.86
N ALA A 189 3.13 -2.10 -20.09
CA ALA A 189 3.02 -2.72 -21.40
C ALA A 189 1.56 -2.71 -21.90
N ALA A 190 0.60 -3.00 -21.01
CA ALA A 190 -0.83 -2.91 -21.33
C ALA A 190 -1.26 -1.48 -21.66
N TRP A 191 -0.77 -0.49 -20.92
CA TRP A 191 -0.97 0.92 -21.21
C TRP A 191 -0.37 1.31 -22.57
N ALA A 192 0.86 0.89 -22.87
CA ALA A 192 1.52 1.23 -24.13
C ALA A 192 0.81 0.61 -25.35
N ALA A 193 0.25 -0.60 -25.19
CA ALA A 193 -0.50 -1.27 -26.24
C ALA A 193 -1.86 -0.61 -26.54
N ASN A 194 -2.52 -0.05 -25.53
CA ASN A 194 -3.81 0.61 -25.68
C ASN A 194 -3.97 1.76 -24.66
N PRO A 195 -3.32 2.92 -24.89
CA PRO A 195 -3.37 4.01 -23.94
C PRO A 195 -4.80 4.57 -23.91
N PRO A 196 -5.38 4.75 -22.70
CA PRO A 196 -6.74 5.24 -22.59
C PRO A 196 -6.83 6.66 -23.16
N ARG A 197 -7.88 6.89 -23.95
CA ARG A 197 -8.19 8.23 -24.48
C ARG A 197 -8.53 9.16 -23.33
N TRP A 198 -8.19 10.43 -23.51
CA TRP A 198 -8.55 11.50 -22.61
C TRP A 198 -10.09 11.63 -22.50
N PRO A 199 -10.68 11.71 -21.29
CA PRO A 199 -12.11 11.95 -21.11
C PRO A 199 -12.53 13.39 -21.42
#